data_AF-A0AAD7HKV7-F1
#
_entry.id   AF-A0AAD7HKV7-F1
#
_cell.length_a   1.000
_cell.length_b   1.000
_cell.length_c   1.000
_cell.angle_alpha   90.00
_cell.angle_beta   90.00
_cell.angle_gamma   90.00
#
_symmetry.space_group_name_H-M   'P 1'
#
loop_
_entity.id
_entity.type
_entity.pdbx_description
1 polymer ?
#
loop_
_entity_poly.entity_id
_entity_poly.type
_entity_poly.pdbx_seq_one_letter_code
_entity_poly.pdbx_strand_id
1 'polypeptide(L)'
;MSSTRGYRRIISRTWGVLLHTTDTKAFTFGFEALSMTLFGQMKVQSLDDANEILDGAGGTMPDLAVLVVGYLNGTRPDSKITELSADSRLYGGIITFVASIDKYLTPAGWDRTKTFGSLSTALLPAGIVDSLARMLVAFTRPNITTPSPPILILGLQLLVEIILKAAGSPFIAELIHGGFLQAIGPLSLVDNELEAPLAALLYGSLSRALLSYRILSLLKIAIPAAERSTFHSIRSPKLLDAWKEFSSLANQRIRALETRGQSRKACDNAECGKIGHKDIFRRCAGCLAFNYCSEHCQRMDWRNGGHNEFCNPLISWRISEPLMTSPASQPLGTRDRHFLHALVAYDYNAHKSDIVLPEQVLFMARRPGDPFVTVFDYSQRGPVNIKVLAANERVLSQLFGAHSEWQHDILRVSQSPGRIHLNLLMVPGRGSFEAFIVPMRTETSREYDILVRIARNISAHTPRSVVAERIQQAIPSSPFV
;
A
#
# COMPACT_ATOMS: atom_id res chain seq x y z
N MET A 1 -0.86 48.50 -0.90
CA MET A 1 -1.18 47.79 0.37
C MET A 1 -0.41 46.50 0.55
N SER A 2 -0.06 45.76 -0.51
CA SER A 2 0.70 44.50 -0.43
C SER A 2 2.12 44.60 0.17
N SER A 3 2.69 45.81 0.28
CA SER A 3 3.99 46.08 0.91
C SER A 3 3.91 46.48 2.39
N THR A 4 2.71 46.61 2.96
CA THR A 4 2.55 46.98 4.37
C THR A 4 2.87 45.79 5.26
N ARG A 5 3.93 45.89 6.08
CA ARG A 5 4.33 44.87 7.06
C ARG A 5 3.15 44.52 7.99
N GLY A 6 2.93 43.23 8.21
CA GLY A 6 1.88 42.67 9.07
C GLY A 6 0.52 42.49 8.39
N TYR A 7 0.33 42.98 7.17
CA TYR A 7 -0.95 42.85 6.46
C TYR A 7 -1.32 41.39 6.20
N ARG A 8 -0.35 40.55 5.78
CA ARG A 8 -0.60 39.12 5.52
C ARG A 8 -0.93 38.37 6.80
N ARG A 9 -0.29 38.72 7.91
CA ARG A 9 -0.58 38.17 9.23
C ARG A 9 -2.03 38.42 9.64
N ILE A 10 -2.55 39.63 9.42
CA ILE A 10 -3.94 39.97 9.72
C ILE A 10 -4.89 39.13 8.87
N ILE A 11 -4.62 38.98 7.57
CA ILE A 11 -5.47 38.19 6.67
C ILE A 11 -5.49 36.71 7.07
N SER A 12 -4.34 36.10 7.32
CA SER A 12 -4.28 34.71 7.78
C SER A 12 -5.00 34.49 9.10
N ARG A 13 -4.97 35.46 10.02
CA ARG A 13 -5.75 35.39 11.26
C ARG A 13 -7.25 35.45 11.00
N THR A 14 -7.68 36.32 10.09
CA THR A 14 -9.08 36.41 9.66
C THR A 14 -9.54 35.13 8.98
N TRP A 15 -8.67 34.44 8.23
CA TRP A 15 -8.96 33.13 7.66
C TRP A 15 -9.41 32.12 8.72
N GLY A 16 -8.67 32.01 9.83
CA GLY A 16 -9.03 31.13 10.94
C GLY A 16 -10.41 31.46 11.52
N VAL A 17 -10.74 32.74 11.70
CA VAL A 17 -12.07 33.17 12.17
C VAL A 17 -13.16 32.80 11.18
N LEU A 18 -12.93 33.00 9.88
CA LEU A 18 -13.88 32.66 8.82
C LEU A 18 -14.18 31.16 8.74
N LEU A 19 -13.20 30.29 9.00
CA LEU A 19 -13.44 28.84 9.00
C LEU A 19 -14.39 28.36 10.11
N HIS A 20 -14.54 29.15 11.16
CA HIS A 20 -15.41 28.84 12.29
C HIS A 20 -16.74 29.62 12.26
N THR A 21 -16.97 30.47 11.27
CA THR A 21 -18.24 31.19 11.16
C THR A 21 -19.37 30.26 10.73
N THR A 22 -20.53 30.41 11.36
CA THR A 22 -21.77 29.74 10.93
C THR A 22 -22.55 30.57 9.92
N ASP A 23 -22.16 31.84 9.69
CA ASP A 23 -22.79 32.73 8.72
C ASP A 23 -22.24 32.44 7.31
N THR A 24 -23.06 31.78 6.48
CA THR A 24 -22.73 31.43 5.11
C THR A 24 -22.36 32.65 4.25
N LYS A 25 -22.97 33.82 4.47
CA LYS A 25 -22.65 35.03 3.68
C LYS A 25 -21.29 35.59 4.08
N ALA A 26 -21.03 35.67 5.38
CA ALA A 26 -19.72 36.09 5.90
C ALA A 26 -18.62 35.13 5.46
N PHE A 27 -18.91 33.82 5.48
CA PHE A 27 -18.03 32.80 4.93
C PHE A 27 -17.76 33.07 3.45
N THR A 28 -18.80 33.22 2.63
CA THR A 28 -18.67 33.42 1.18
C THR A 28 -17.85 34.65 0.84
N PHE A 29 -18.27 35.81 1.32
CA PHE A 29 -17.60 37.07 1.04
C PHE A 29 -16.17 37.09 1.59
N GLY A 30 -16.00 36.58 2.81
CA GLY A 30 -14.71 36.47 3.45
C GLY A 30 -13.75 35.60 2.64
N PHE A 31 -14.22 34.47 2.11
CA PHE A 31 -13.43 33.54 1.29
C PHE A 31 -13.05 34.11 -0.07
N GLU A 32 -13.97 34.79 -0.76
CA GLU A 32 -13.66 35.47 -2.03
C GLU A 32 -12.58 36.54 -1.82
N ALA A 33 -12.76 37.37 -0.79
CA ALA A 33 -11.78 38.39 -0.42
C ALA A 33 -10.44 37.76 -0.06
N LEU A 34 -10.45 36.67 0.72
CA LEU A 34 -9.23 35.94 1.10
C LEU A 34 -8.51 35.39 -0.13
N SER A 35 -9.26 34.82 -1.06
CA SER A 35 -8.71 34.24 -2.28
C SER A 35 -8.13 35.28 -3.22
N MET A 36 -8.85 36.37 -3.46
CA MET A 36 -8.33 37.49 -4.25
C MET A 36 -7.05 38.06 -3.65
N THR A 37 -6.99 38.11 -2.32
CA THR A 37 -5.88 38.74 -1.61
C THR A 37 -4.68 37.78 -1.51
N LEU A 38 -4.83 36.58 -0.94
CA LEU A 38 -3.74 35.61 -0.74
C LEU A 38 -3.33 34.86 -2.01
N PHE A 39 -4.26 34.60 -2.94
CA PHE A 39 -4.00 33.72 -4.08
C PHE A 39 -3.96 34.46 -5.42
N GLY A 40 -4.65 35.59 -5.53
CA GLY A 40 -4.69 36.41 -6.75
C GLY A 40 -3.55 37.43 -6.82
N GLN A 41 -3.62 38.49 -6.01
CA GLN A 41 -2.75 39.65 -6.15
C GLN A 41 -1.47 39.59 -5.30
N MET A 42 -1.50 38.90 -4.16
CA MET A 42 -0.33 38.78 -3.28
C MET A 42 0.35 37.43 -3.45
N LYS A 43 1.11 37.30 -4.55
CA LYS A 43 2.06 36.19 -4.65
C LYS A 43 3.00 36.25 -3.43
N VAL A 44 3.23 35.11 -2.78
CA VAL A 44 4.32 34.98 -1.81
C VAL A 44 5.61 35.19 -2.60
N GLN A 45 6.30 36.30 -2.35
CA GLN A 45 7.48 36.72 -3.12
C GLN A 45 8.76 36.65 -2.30
N SER A 46 8.63 36.57 -0.97
CA SER A 46 9.74 36.57 -0.04
C SER A 46 9.53 35.60 1.11
N LEU A 47 10.62 35.32 1.84
CA LEU A 47 10.58 34.59 3.11
C LEU A 47 9.76 35.35 4.17
N ASP A 48 9.85 36.68 4.20
CA ASP A 48 9.10 37.53 5.14
C ASP A 48 7.58 37.43 4.91
N ASP A 49 7.14 37.40 3.64
CA ASP A 49 5.73 37.17 3.31
C ASP A 49 5.22 35.85 3.89
N ALA A 50 6.02 34.79 3.72
CA ALA A 50 5.66 33.45 4.17
C ALA A 50 5.64 33.35 5.71
N ASN A 51 6.58 34.02 6.39
CA ASN A 51 6.59 34.10 7.85
C ASN A 51 5.39 34.88 8.41
N GLU A 52 5.00 36.01 7.79
CA GLU A 52 3.80 36.74 8.23
C GLU A 52 2.53 35.88 8.10
N ILE A 53 2.41 35.12 7.01
CA ILE A 53 1.29 34.20 6.80
C ILE A 53 1.28 33.12 7.88
N LEU A 54 2.44 32.53 8.17
CA LEU A 54 2.59 31.49 9.18
C LEU A 54 2.22 32.01 10.58
N ASP A 55 2.72 33.19 10.96
CA ASP A 55 2.40 33.83 12.23
C ASP A 55 0.90 34.07 12.38
N GLY A 56 0.25 34.53 11.30
CA GLY A 56 -1.19 34.79 11.32
C GLY A 56 -2.02 33.51 11.39
N ALA A 57 -1.48 32.40 10.92
CA ALA A 57 -2.13 31.10 10.96
C ALA A 57 -2.06 30.40 12.33
N GLY A 58 -1.18 30.85 13.24
CA GLY A 58 -0.93 30.20 14.53
C GLY A 58 0.57 30.04 14.85
N GLY A 59 1.44 30.34 13.89
CA GLY A 59 2.89 30.32 14.04
C GLY A 59 3.53 28.98 13.68
N THR A 60 2.74 27.94 13.35
CA THR A 60 3.27 26.62 12.99
C THR A 60 2.73 26.10 11.65
N MET A 61 3.48 25.21 11.00
CA MET A 61 3.05 24.57 9.75
C MET A 61 1.77 23.74 9.91
N PRO A 62 1.59 22.97 11.00
CA PRO A 62 0.30 22.33 11.29
C PRO A 62 -0.88 23.30 11.33
N ASP A 63 -0.73 24.49 11.96
CA ASP A 63 -1.84 25.44 12.03
C ASP A 63 -2.22 25.96 10.63
N LEU A 64 -1.21 26.31 9.82
CA LEU A 64 -1.44 26.73 8.43
C LEU A 64 -2.06 25.58 7.60
N ALA A 65 -1.63 24.34 7.80
CA ALA A 65 -2.19 23.18 7.12
C ALA A 65 -3.67 22.97 7.46
N VAL A 66 -4.07 23.16 8.72
CA VAL A 66 -5.49 23.12 9.14
C VAL A 66 -6.30 24.19 8.43
N LEU A 67 -5.77 25.42 8.26
CA LEU A 67 -6.47 26.46 7.52
C LEU A 67 -6.65 26.09 6.04
N VAL A 68 -5.60 25.58 5.39
CA VAL A 68 -5.63 25.15 3.98
C VAL A 68 -6.65 24.03 3.76
N VAL A 69 -6.63 22.99 4.60
CA VAL A 69 -7.56 21.86 4.47
C VAL A 69 -8.99 22.28 4.84
N GLY A 70 -9.16 23.09 5.88
CA GLY A 70 -10.44 23.68 6.24
C GLY A 70 -11.05 24.47 5.08
N TYR A 71 -10.21 25.24 4.37
CA TYR A 71 -10.63 25.99 3.20
C TYR A 71 -11.14 25.08 2.08
N LEU A 72 -10.33 24.08 1.70
CA LEU A 72 -10.72 23.09 0.69
C LEU A 72 -12.01 22.37 1.06
N ASN A 73 -12.22 22.10 2.35
CA ASN A 73 -13.43 21.44 2.85
C ASN A 73 -14.67 22.34 2.82
N GLY A 74 -14.50 23.62 3.15
CA GLY A 74 -15.58 24.60 3.11
C GLY A 74 -15.98 25.00 1.68
N THR A 75 -15.08 24.88 0.70
CA THR A 75 -15.38 25.15 -0.72
C THR A 75 -15.91 23.94 -1.49
N ARG A 76 -16.18 22.81 -0.82
CA ARG A 76 -16.62 21.59 -1.52
C ARG A 76 -18.01 21.79 -2.16
N PRO A 77 -18.28 21.20 -3.34
CA PRO A 77 -19.59 21.30 -4.01
C PRO A 77 -20.76 20.60 -3.33
N ASP A 78 -20.49 19.75 -2.34
CA ASP A 78 -21.50 19.17 -1.45
C ASP A 78 -21.62 19.91 -0.11
N SER A 79 -20.82 20.96 0.11
CA SER A 79 -21.00 21.82 1.28
C SER A 79 -22.32 22.59 1.17
N LYS A 80 -22.85 23.05 2.30
CA LYS A 80 -24.06 23.88 2.36
C LYS A 80 -23.90 25.24 1.64
N ILE A 81 -22.72 25.53 1.10
CA ILE A 81 -22.32 26.81 0.54
C ILE A 81 -22.36 26.70 -0.99
N THR A 82 -23.56 26.53 -1.54
CA THR A 82 -23.81 26.22 -2.96
C THR A 82 -23.39 27.31 -3.94
N GLU A 83 -23.18 28.56 -3.49
CA GLU A 83 -22.84 29.69 -4.36
C GLU A 83 -21.33 29.79 -4.67
N LEU A 84 -20.46 29.40 -3.73
CA LEU A 84 -19.00 29.41 -3.91
C LEU A 84 -18.47 28.17 -4.64
N SER A 85 -19.26 27.10 -4.60
CA SER A 85 -18.75 25.75 -4.71
C SER A 85 -18.46 25.28 -6.15
N ALA A 86 -18.22 26.21 -7.06
CA ALA A 86 -17.84 25.93 -8.44
C ALA A 86 -16.69 26.83 -8.93
N ASP A 87 -16.18 27.77 -8.12
CA ASP A 87 -15.11 28.63 -8.59
C ASP A 87 -13.75 27.91 -8.56
N SER A 88 -13.43 27.30 -9.69
CA SER A 88 -12.14 26.71 -9.99
C SER A 88 -10.94 27.60 -9.67
N ARG A 89 -11.08 28.94 -9.72
CA ARG A 89 -10.01 29.89 -9.39
C ARG A 89 -9.58 29.76 -7.93
N LEU A 90 -10.52 29.47 -7.03
CA LEU A 90 -10.23 29.24 -5.60
C LEU A 90 -9.34 28.01 -5.41
N TYR A 91 -9.61 26.95 -6.17
CA TYR A 91 -8.81 25.73 -6.14
C TYR A 91 -7.42 25.92 -6.77
N GLY A 92 -7.34 26.57 -7.93
CA GLY A 92 -6.04 26.90 -8.54
C GLY A 92 -5.18 27.78 -7.64
N GLY A 93 -5.83 28.72 -6.94
CA GLY A 93 -5.22 29.63 -5.98
C GLY A 93 -4.55 28.90 -4.81
N ILE A 94 -5.28 27.99 -4.15
CA ILE A 94 -4.74 27.27 -2.99
C ILE A 94 -3.61 26.31 -3.38
N ILE A 95 -3.68 25.65 -4.54
CA ILE A 95 -2.59 24.78 -5.01
C ILE A 95 -1.32 25.59 -5.30
N THR A 96 -1.48 26.74 -5.98
CA THR A 96 -0.36 27.66 -6.26
C THR A 96 0.23 28.24 -4.97
N PHE A 97 -0.63 28.52 -3.99
CA PHE A 97 -0.22 28.98 -2.67
C PHE A 97 0.63 27.94 -1.93
N VAL A 98 0.19 26.69 -1.87
CA VAL A 98 0.96 25.60 -1.22
C VAL A 98 2.34 25.47 -1.86
N ALA A 99 2.41 25.44 -3.19
CA ALA A 99 3.67 25.36 -3.93
C ALA A 99 4.59 26.57 -3.68
N SER A 100 4.00 27.75 -3.47
CA SER A 100 4.74 28.98 -3.18
C SER A 100 5.28 28.97 -1.75
N ILE A 101 4.48 28.60 -0.76
CA ILE A 101 4.92 28.53 0.64
C ILE A 101 6.05 27.52 0.80
N ASP A 102 5.92 26.32 0.23
CA ASP A 102 6.99 25.32 0.26
C ASP A 102 8.26 25.80 -0.45
N LYS A 103 8.16 26.66 -1.47
CA LYS A 103 9.35 27.24 -2.12
C LYS A 103 10.19 28.09 -1.16
N TYR A 104 9.55 28.88 -0.30
CA TYR A 104 10.26 29.85 0.55
C TYR A 104 10.56 29.33 1.94
N LEU A 105 9.72 28.47 2.51
CA LEU A 105 9.88 27.98 3.89
C LEU A 105 10.65 26.66 3.99
N THR A 106 11.00 26.03 2.87
CA THR A 106 11.81 24.80 2.91
C THR A 106 13.31 25.15 2.91
N PRO A 107 14.14 24.48 3.74
CA PRO A 107 15.57 24.80 3.88
C PRO A 107 16.36 24.83 2.57
N ALA A 108 17.43 25.65 2.53
CA ALA A 108 18.37 25.68 1.41
C ALA A 108 18.99 24.29 1.20
N GLY A 109 19.08 23.83 -0.06
CA GLY A 109 19.52 22.47 -0.40
C GLY A 109 18.41 21.43 -0.45
N TRP A 110 17.14 21.83 -0.28
CA TRP A 110 16.00 20.95 -0.45
C TRP A 110 15.88 20.41 -1.87
N ASP A 111 15.91 19.08 -1.99
CA ASP A 111 15.68 18.36 -3.23
C ASP A 111 14.18 18.06 -3.39
N ARG A 112 13.51 18.86 -4.22
CA ARG A 112 12.08 18.70 -4.57
C ARG A 112 11.74 17.31 -5.10
N THR A 113 12.71 16.59 -5.64
CA THR A 113 12.50 15.26 -6.18
C THR A 113 12.44 14.18 -5.08
N LYS A 114 13.02 14.46 -3.90
CA LYS A 114 13.19 13.46 -2.83
C LYS A 114 12.29 13.66 -1.62
N THR A 115 11.96 14.89 -1.26
CA THR A 115 11.22 15.18 -0.01
C THR A 115 10.13 16.21 -0.24
N PHE A 116 9.15 16.27 0.68
CA PHE A 116 8.16 17.34 0.71
C PHE A 116 8.71 18.61 1.31
N GLY A 117 8.12 19.75 0.95
CA GLY A 117 8.31 20.97 1.71
C GLY A 117 7.62 20.88 3.07
N SER A 118 7.94 21.82 3.95
CA SER A 118 7.44 21.82 5.33
C SER A 118 5.91 21.92 5.41
N LEU A 119 5.27 22.70 4.53
CA LEU A 119 3.82 22.81 4.50
C LEU A 119 3.19 21.54 3.89
N SER A 120 3.71 21.04 2.76
CA SER A 120 3.21 19.77 2.19
C SER A 120 3.27 18.62 3.19
N THR A 121 4.32 18.56 4.01
CA THR A 121 4.44 17.56 5.09
C THR A 121 3.35 17.75 6.15
N ALA A 122 3.07 18.99 6.57
CA ALA A 122 2.03 19.30 7.55
C ALA A 122 0.60 19.12 7.01
N LEU A 123 0.40 19.23 5.69
CA LEU A 123 -0.89 18.99 5.04
C LEU A 123 -1.33 17.53 5.08
N LEU A 124 -0.38 16.59 5.15
CA LEU A 124 -0.66 15.16 5.23
C LEU A 124 -1.53 14.78 6.45
N PRO A 125 -1.12 15.02 7.71
CA PRO A 125 -1.96 14.73 8.87
C PRO A 125 -3.22 15.61 8.95
N ALA A 126 -3.25 16.75 8.24
CA ALA A 126 -4.43 17.60 8.17
C ALA A 126 -5.53 17.03 7.24
N GLY A 127 -5.26 15.98 6.44
CA GLY A 127 -6.25 15.32 5.59
C GLY A 127 -6.37 15.90 4.18
N ILE A 128 -5.30 16.52 3.66
CA ILE A 128 -5.29 17.13 2.33
C ILE A 128 -5.69 16.15 1.21
N VAL A 129 -5.35 14.87 1.34
CA VAL A 129 -5.56 13.88 0.29
C VAL A 129 -7.04 13.60 0.09
N ASP A 130 -7.80 13.39 1.17
CA ASP A 130 -9.27 13.26 1.11
C ASP A 130 -9.91 14.52 0.50
N SER A 131 -9.46 15.72 0.92
CA SER A 131 -9.97 16.99 0.42
C SER A 131 -9.75 17.18 -1.08
N LEU A 132 -8.53 16.93 -1.57
CA LEU A 132 -8.21 17.03 -2.99
C LEU A 132 -8.98 15.96 -3.80
N ALA A 133 -9.06 14.73 -3.31
CA ALA A 133 -9.79 13.65 -3.98
C ALA A 133 -11.28 13.99 -4.16
N ARG A 134 -11.94 14.48 -3.11
CA ARG A 134 -13.36 14.88 -3.18
C ARG A 134 -13.58 16.09 -4.07
N MET A 135 -12.67 17.05 -4.05
CA MET A 135 -12.70 18.21 -4.95
C MET A 135 -12.65 17.76 -6.41
N LEU A 136 -11.70 16.87 -6.76
CA LEU A 136 -11.59 16.30 -8.10
C LEU A 136 -12.89 15.58 -8.50
N VAL A 137 -13.43 14.72 -7.64
CA VAL A 137 -14.72 14.05 -7.87
C VAL A 137 -15.84 15.05 -8.10
N ALA A 138 -15.88 16.13 -7.33
CA ALA A 138 -16.95 17.09 -7.47
C ALA A 138 -16.85 17.87 -8.79
N PHE A 139 -15.65 18.18 -9.28
CA PHE A 139 -15.45 18.75 -10.62
C PHE A 139 -15.87 17.82 -11.78
N THR A 140 -16.08 16.53 -11.53
CA THR A 140 -16.60 15.61 -12.54
C THR A 140 -18.13 15.59 -12.67
N ARG A 141 -18.86 16.34 -11.83
CA ARG A 141 -20.33 16.37 -11.89
C ARG A 141 -20.80 17.28 -13.03
N PRO A 142 -21.85 16.89 -13.77
CA PRO A 142 -22.29 17.62 -14.98
C PRO A 142 -22.79 19.04 -14.71
N ASN A 143 -23.20 19.36 -13.49
CA ASN A 143 -23.79 20.65 -13.12
C ASN A 143 -22.78 21.65 -12.55
N ILE A 144 -21.48 21.32 -12.54
CA ILE A 144 -20.44 22.19 -12.00
C ILE A 144 -19.63 22.71 -13.17
N THR A 145 -19.39 24.03 -13.19
CA THR A 145 -18.49 24.66 -14.16
C THR A 145 -17.14 23.98 -14.05
N THR A 146 -16.76 23.22 -15.09
CA THR A 146 -15.50 22.49 -15.07
C THR A 146 -14.36 23.50 -14.96
N PRO A 147 -13.42 23.29 -14.03
CA PRO A 147 -12.22 24.11 -13.95
C PRO A 147 -11.51 24.22 -15.28
N SER A 148 -10.72 25.28 -15.43
CA SER A 148 -9.73 25.27 -16.50
C SER A 148 -8.83 24.04 -16.34
N PRO A 149 -8.50 23.33 -17.43
CA PRO A 149 -7.63 22.15 -17.38
C PRO A 149 -6.33 22.33 -16.57
N PRO A 150 -5.61 23.47 -16.67
CA PRO A 150 -4.37 23.68 -15.90
C PRO A 150 -4.55 23.55 -14.39
N ILE A 151 -5.70 23.96 -13.86
CA ILE A 151 -5.97 23.90 -12.42
C ILE A 151 -6.20 22.45 -11.96
N LEU A 152 -6.91 21.65 -12.75
CA LEU A 152 -7.08 20.22 -12.48
C LEU A 152 -5.76 19.47 -12.59
N ILE A 153 -4.94 19.82 -13.59
CA ILE A 153 -3.60 19.26 -13.77
C ILE A 153 -2.74 19.56 -12.55
N LEU A 154 -2.67 20.81 -12.08
CA LEU A 154 -1.90 21.17 -10.89
C LEU A 154 -2.39 20.45 -9.63
N GLY A 155 -3.71 20.37 -9.45
CA GLY A 155 -4.31 19.65 -8.32
C GLY A 155 -4.01 18.16 -8.33
N LEU A 156 -4.12 17.51 -9.49
CA LEU A 156 -3.78 16.11 -9.68
C LEU A 156 -2.27 15.89 -9.52
N GLN A 157 -1.42 16.76 -10.05
CA GLN A 157 0.03 16.69 -9.89
C GLN A 157 0.42 16.76 -8.42
N LEU A 158 -0.15 17.71 -7.65
CA LEU A 158 0.08 17.79 -6.21
C LEU A 158 -0.34 16.50 -5.51
N LEU A 159 -1.50 15.94 -5.87
CA LEU A 159 -1.99 14.68 -5.31
C LEU A 159 -1.06 13.51 -5.66
N VAL A 160 -0.63 13.38 -6.92
CA VAL A 160 0.31 12.35 -7.38
C VAL A 160 1.64 12.47 -6.64
N GLU A 161 2.17 13.69 -6.51
CA GLU A 161 3.40 13.94 -5.78
C GLU A 161 3.26 13.57 -4.30
N ILE A 162 2.15 13.97 -3.66
CA ILE A 162 1.82 13.58 -2.29
C ILE A 162 1.82 12.06 -2.15
N ILE A 163 1.12 11.35 -3.03
CA ILE A 163 1.03 9.90 -2.92
C ILE A 163 2.38 9.22 -3.19
N LEU A 164 3.13 9.65 -4.21
CA LEU A 164 4.41 9.03 -4.60
C LEU A 164 5.50 9.25 -3.56
N LYS A 165 5.60 10.47 -3.00
CA LYS A 165 6.66 10.83 -2.03
C LYS A 165 6.30 10.43 -0.60
N ALA A 166 5.02 10.37 -0.23
CA ALA A 166 4.62 10.01 1.14
C ALA A 166 4.74 8.51 1.45
N ALA A 167 4.89 7.67 0.40
CA ALA A 167 5.23 6.25 0.51
C ALA A 167 4.41 5.50 1.59
N GLY A 168 3.09 5.75 1.66
CA GLY A 168 2.26 5.29 2.76
C GLY A 168 0.86 4.86 2.33
N SER A 169 0.40 3.74 2.90
CA SER A 169 -0.98 3.23 2.73
C SER A 169 -2.08 4.15 3.29
N PRO A 170 -1.90 5.00 4.33
CA PRO A 170 -3.00 5.82 4.85
C PRO A 170 -3.57 6.78 3.81
N PHE A 171 -2.70 7.42 3.02
CA PHE A 171 -3.11 8.38 2.01
C PHE A 171 -3.81 7.72 0.81
N ILE A 172 -3.42 6.50 0.44
CA ILE A 172 -4.16 5.73 -0.56
C ILE A 172 -5.57 5.41 -0.06
N ALA A 173 -5.73 5.10 1.23
CA ALA A 173 -7.05 4.87 1.81
C ALA A 173 -7.91 6.15 1.73
N GLU A 174 -7.36 7.31 2.08
CA GLU A 174 -8.03 8.62 1.94
C GLU A 174 -8.40 8.92 0.49
N LEU A 175 -7.49 8.69 -0.46
CA LEU A 175 -7.72 8.85 -1.89
C LEU A 175 -8.93 8.02 -2.38
N ILE A 176 -8.98 6.74 -1.98
CA ILE A 176 -10.09 5.84 -2.33
C ILE A 176 -11.39 6.29 -1.65
N HIS A 177 -11.35 6.64 -0.37
CA HIS A 177 -12.51 7.14 0.37
C HIS A 177 -13.07 8.44 -0.19
N GLY A 178 -12.22 9.29 -0.74
CA GLY A 178 -12.60 10.52 -1.42
C GLY A 178 -13.32 10.30 -2.75
N GLY A 179 -13.41 9.05 -3.23
CA GLY A 179 -14.10 8.69 -4.47
C GLY A 179 -13.24 8.85 -5.73
N PHE A 180 -11.91 8.94 -5.57
CA PHE A 180 -11.01 9.23 -6.69
C PHE A 180 -11.14 8.26 -7.87
N LEU A 181 -11.38 6.96 -7.63
CA LEU A 181 -11.53 5.99 -8.71
C LEU A 181 -12.72 6.33 -9.62
N GLN A 182 -13.81 6.83 -9.04
CA GLN A 182 -14.99 7.32 -9.75
C GLN A 182 -14.77 8.69 -10.42
N ALA A 183 -13.61 9.33 -10.25
CA ALA A 183 -13.26 10.54 -10.98
C ALA A 183 -12.41 10.27 -12.22
N ILE A 184 -11.73 9.11 -12.31
CA ILE A 184 -10.72 8.84 -13.36
C ILE A 184 -11.30 8.99 -14.77
N GLY A 185 -12.46 8.37 -15.04
CA GLY A 185 -13.10 8.44 -16.36
C GLY A 185 -13.42 9.87 -16.78
N PRO A 186 -14.23 10.63 -16.01
CA PRO A 186 -14.54 12.02 -16.36
C PRO A 186 -13.31 12.93 -16.39
N LEU A 187 -12.35 12.78 -15.48
CA LEU A 187 -11.10 13.56 -15.53
C LEU A 187 -10.33 13.32 -16.83
N SER A 188 -10.36 12.09 -17.36
CA SER A 188 -9.74 11.78 -18.66
C SER A 188 -10.42 12.44 -19.86
N LEU A 189 -11.64 12.97 -19.69
CA LEU A 189 -12.34 13.74 -20.72
C LEU A 189 -12.01 15.22 -20.69
N VAL A 190 -11.43 15.73 -19.58
CA VAL A 190 -11.15 17.15 -19.44
C VAL A 190 -9.91 17.55 -20.23
N ASP A 191 -8.84 16.77 -20.14
CA ASP A 191 -7.57 17.05 -20.82
C ASP A 191 -6.73 15.79 -20.99
N ASN A 192 -6.06 15.66 -22.13
CA ASN A 192 -5.14 14.56 -22.42
C ASN A 192 -3.88 14.63 -21.55
N GLU A 193 -3.47 15.81 -21.07
CA GLU A 193 -2.33 15.97 -20.17
C GLU A 193 -2.54 15.30 -18.81
N LEU A 194 -3.79 15.03 -18.42
CA LEU A 194 -4.12 14.29 -17.20
C LEU A 194 -3.88 12.78 -17.34
N GLU A 195 -3.74 12.27 -18.56
CA GLU A 195 -3.63 10.83 -18.80
C GLU A 195 -2.38 10.22 -18.14
N ALA A 196 -1.22 10.85 -18.34
CA ALA A 196 0.04 10.38 -17.80
C ALA A 196 0.07 10.32 -16.25
N PRO A 197 -0.32 11.38 -15.50
CA PRO A 197 -0.40 11.31 -14.05
C PRO A 197 -1.44 10.31 -13.53
N LEU A 198 -2.60 10.19 -14.19
CA LEU A 198 -3.61 9.19 -13.82
C LEU A 198 -3.09 7.76 -14.00
N ALA A 199 -2.47 7.47 -15.15
CA ALA A 199 -1.86 6.17 -15.42
C ALA A 199 -0.70 5.89 -14.44
N ALA A 200 0.11 6.89 -14.10
CA ALA A 200 1.18 6.75 -13.11
C ALA A 200 0.65 6.41 -11.70
N LEU A 201 -0.48 6.99 -11.30
CA LEU A 201 -1.16 6.65 -10.04
C LEU A 201 -1.66 5.21 -10.01
N LEU A 202 -2.33 4.76 -11.09
CA LEU A 202 -2.84 3.40 -11.23
C LEU A 202 -1.71 2.37 -11.21
N TYR A 203 -0.72 2.53 -12.10
CA TYR A 203 0.39 1.58 -12.24
C TYR A 203 1.41 1.63 -11.11
N GLY A 204 1.64 2.80 -10.53
CA GLY A 204 2.60 3.01 -9.48
C GLY A 204 1.98 2.76 -8.11
N SER A 205 1.41 3.82 -7.55
CA SER A 205 1.06 3.87 -6.14
C SER A 205 -0.09 2.94 -5.77
N LEU A 206 -1.14 2.89 -6.58
CA LEU A 206 -2.31 2.07 -6.30
C LEU A 206 -2.01 0.58 -6.43
N SER A 207 -1.33 0.14 -7.50
CA SER A 207 -0.90 -1.25 -7.66
C SER A 207 0.00 -1.73 -6.51
N ARG A 208 0.95 -0.90 -6.06
CA ARG A 208 1.80 -1.23 -4.89
C ARG A 208 0.99 -1.35 -3.59
N ALA A 209 -0.07 -0.55 -3.44
CA ALA A 209 -0.93 -0.57 -2.28
C ALA A 209 -1.86 -1.80 -2.21
N LEU A 210 -1.93 -2.62 -3.27
CA LEU A 210 -2.70 -3.87 -3.30
C LEU A 210 -2.14 -4.96 -2.37
N LEU A 211 -0.99 -4.73 -1.76
CA LEU A 211 -0.42 -5.61 -0.74
C LEU A 211 -0.94 -5.30 0.69
N SER A 212 -1.76 -4.26 0.84
CA SER A 212 -2.40 -3.91 2.11
C SER A 212 -3.83 -4.44 2.19
N TYR A 213 -4.10 -5.18 3.27
CA TYR A 213 -5.43 -5.65 3.66
C TYR A 213 -6.45 -4.49 3.72
N ARG A 214 -6.05 -3.37 4.33
CA ARG A 214 -6.93 -2.20 4.50
C ARG A 214 -7.35 -1.65 3.14
N ILE A 215 -6.39 -1.50 2.23
CA ILE A 215 -6.64 -0.96 0.89
C ILE A 215 -7.53 -1.88 0.08
N LEU A 216 -7.26 -3.18 0.05
CA LEU A 216 -8.11 -4.14 -0.67
C LEU A 216 -9.55 -4.17 -0.15
N SER A 217 -9.73 -4.02 1.18
CA SER A 217 -11.06 -3.94 1.77
C SER A 217 -11.85 -2.72 1.26
N LEU A 218 -11.18 -1.60 1.00
CA LEU A 218 -11.79 -0.41 0.41
C LEU A 218 -12.05 -0.60 -1.09
N LEU A 219 -11.07 -1.15 -1.82
CA LEU A 219 -11.16 -1.39 -3.25
C LEU A 219 -12.28 -2.36 -3.63
N LYS A 220 -12.57 -3.35 -2.78
CA LYS A 220 -13.72 -4.26 -2.94
C LYS A 220 -15.04 -3.53 -3.15
N ILE A 221 -15.20 -2.35 -2.53
CA ILE A 221 -16.39 -1.51 -2.68
C ILE A 221 -16.20 -0.49 -3.82
N ALA A 222 -15.02 0.13 -3.88
CA ALA A 222 -14.75 1.25 -4.78
C ALA A 222 -14.63 0.85 -6.26
N ILE A 223 -14.03 -0.30 -6.57
CA ILE A 223 -13.85 -0.76 -7.97
C ILE A 223 -15.20 -0.97 -8.66
N PRO A 224 -16.14 -1.78 -8.13
CA PRO A 224 -17.44 -1.95 -8.77
C PRO A 224 -18.22 -0.64 -8.91
N ALA A 225 -18.06 0.30 -7.97
CA ALA A 225 -18.67 1.62 -8.06
C ALA A 225 -18.10 2.42 -9.23
N ALA A 226 -16.78 2.46 -9.38
CA ALA A 226 -16.09 3.14 -10.48
C ALA A 226 -16.38 2.50 -11.85
N GLU A 227 -16.46 1.18 -11.91
CA GLU A 227 -16.79 0.46 -13.14
C GLU A 227 -18.19 0.83 -13.64
N ARG A 228 -19.18 0.95 -12.74
CA ARG A 228 -20.53 1.38 -13.11
C ARG A 228 -20.61 2.85 -13.54
N SER A 229 -19.85 3.73 -12.90
CA SER A 229 -20.00 5.17 -13.11
C SER A 229 -19.12 5.75 -14.21
N THR A 230 -17.94 5.17 -14.44
CA THR A 230 -16.86 5.88 -15.17
C THR A 230 -16.09 5.08 -16.19
N PHE A 231 -16.17 3.76 -16.16
CA PHE A 231 -15.37 2.92 -17.05
C PHE A 231 -15.63 3.24 -18.53
N HIS A 232 -16.88 3.50 -18.90
CA HIS A 232 -17.26 3.85 -20.28
C HIS A 232 -16.84 5.27 -20.70
N SER A 233 -16.43 6.11 -19.75
CA SER A 233 -15.97 7.48 -20.02
C SER A 233 -14.49 7.57 -20.36
N ILE A 234 -13.69 6.52 -20.11
CA ILE A 234 -12.26 6.53 -20.42
C ILE A 234 -12.06 6.40 -21.94
N ARG A 235 -11.69 7.50 -22.60
CA ARG A 235 -11.44 7.53 -24.06
C ARG A 235 -10.00 7.18 -24.43
N SER A 236 -9.05 7.48 -23.55
CA SER A 236 -7.64 7.18 -23.82
C SER A 236 -7.40 5.66 -23.76
N PRO A 237 -6.87 5.04 -24.85
CA PRO A 237 -6.53 3.62 -24.84
C PRO A 237 -5.52 3.28 -23.75
N LYS A 238 -4.50 4.12 -23.55
CA LYS A 238 -3.44 3.88 -22.56
C LYS A 238 -3.96 3.97 -21.13
N LEU A 239 -4.84 4.93 -20.81
CA LEU A 239 -5.47 4.98 -19.49
C LEU A 239 -6.46 3.83 -19.29
N LEU A 240 -7.17 3.42 -20.34
CA LEU A 240 -8.08 2.28 -20.30
C LEU A 240 -7.32 0.97 -20.01
N ASP A 241 -6.17 0.77 -20.65
CA ASP A 241 -5.30 -0.38 -20.40
C ASP A 241 -4.74 -0.33 -18.97
N ALA A 242 -4.33 0.86 -18.49
CA ALA A 242 -3.91 1.05 -17.10
C ALA A 242 -5.00 0.69 -16.09
N TRP A 243 -6.24 1.12 -16.36
CA TRP A 243 -7.38 0.78 -15.53
C TRP A 243 -7.64 -0.73 -15.54
N LYS A 244 -7.68 -1.37 -16.71
CA LYS A 244 -7.94 -2.81 -16.84
C LYS A 244 -6.89 -3.65 -16.13
N GLU A 245 -5.61 -3.30 -16.27
CA GLU A 245 -4.53 -4.00 -15.57
C GLU A 245 -4.65 -3.84 -14.06
N PHE A 246 -4.85 -2.60 -13.59
CA PHE A 246 -5.06 -2.30 -12.17
C PHE A 246 -6.28 -3.04 -11.60
N SER A 247 -7.45 -2.96 -12.24
CA SER A 247 -8.68 -3.57 -11.73
C SER A 247 -8.61 -5.10 -11.77
N SER A 248 -8.00 -5.68 -12.81
CA SER A 248 -7.75 -7.12 -12.91
C SER A 248 -6.85 -7.61 -11.76
N LEU A 249 -5.72 -6.93 -11.54
CA LEU A 249 -4.81 -7.26 -10.44
C LEU A 249 -5.51 -7.09 -9.09
N ALA A 250 -6.19 -5.96 -8.86
CA ALA A 250 -6.91 -5.72 -7.62
C ALA A 250 -7.98 -6.79 -7.34
N ASN A 251 -8.76 -7.19 -8.35
CA ASN A 251 -9.76 -8.25 -8.21
C ASN A 251 -9.11 -9.62 -7.92
N GLN A 252 -7.96 -9.93 -8.51
CA GLN A 252 -7.19 -11.13 -8.15
C GLN A 252 -6.79 -11.10 -6.66
N ARG A 253 -6.27 -9.96 -6.18
CA ARG A 253 -5.87 -9.79 -4.78
C ARG A 253 -7.07 -9.79 -3.81
N ILE A 254 -8.20 -9.25 -4.21
CA ILE A 254 -9.47 -9.32 -3.45
C ILE A 254 -9.94 -10.78 -3.32
N ARG A 255 -9.85 -11.59 -4.39
CA ARG A 255 -10.18 -13.03 -4.30
C ARG A 255 -9.26 -13.77 -3.30
N ALA A 256 -7.97 -13.47 -3.32
CA ALA A 256 -7.02 -14.01 -2.33
C ALA A 256 -7.34 -13.54 -0.90
N LEU A 257 -7.84 -12.31 -0.74
CA LEU A 257 -8.31 -11.79 0.54
C LEU A 257 -9.56 -12.54 1.03
N GLU A 258 -10.48 -12.88 0.14
CA GLU A 258 -11.74 -13.56 0.47
C GLU A 258 -11.54 -15.05 0.81
N THR A 259 -10.58 -15.72 0.17
CA THR A 259 -10.25 -17.13 0.47
C THR A 259 -9.68 -17.30 1.87
N ARG A 260 -9.11 -16.23 2.47
CA ARG A 260 -8.67 -16.19 3.88
C ARG A 260 -9.75 -16.63 4.86
N GLY A 261 -11.03 -16.39 4.56
CA GLY A 261 -12.16 -16.75 5.42
C GLY A 261 -12.28 -18.25 5.71
N GLN A 262 -11.65 -19.09 4.89
CA GLN A 262 -11.61 -20.55 5.04
C GLN A 262 -10.36 -21.00 5.83
N SER A 263 -9.94 -20.23 6.85
CA SER A 263 -8.63 -20.38 7.48
C SER A 263 -8.49 -21.73 8.20
N ARG A 264 -8.07 -22.74 7.45
CA ARG A 264 -7.42 -23.90 8.01
C ARG A 264 -6.09 -23.44 8.61
N LYS A 265 -5.73 -24.04 9.74
CA LYS A 265 -4.46 -23.81 10.43
C LYS A 265 -3.74 -25.15 10.50
N ALA A 266 -2.43 -25.06 10.58
CA ALA A 266 -1.56 -26.22 10.75
C ALA A 266 -0.92 -26.17 12.13
N CYS A 267 -0.64 -27.34 12.69
CA CYS A 267 0.09 -27.46 13.95
C CYS A 267 1.50 -26.94 13.75
N ASP A 268 2.00 -26.15 14.70
CA ASP A 268 3.31 -25.56 14.59
C ASP A 268 4.45 -26.52 14.94
N ASN A 269 4.20 -27.61 15.67
CA ASN A 269 5.21 -28.65 15.83
C ASN A 269 5.63 -29.19 14.44
N ALA A 270 6.90 -29.05 14.05
CA ALA A 270 7.41 -29.46 12.72
C ALA A 270 7.24 -30.97 12.45
N GLU A 271 7.17 -31.76 13.52
CA GLU A 271 6.90 -33.20 13.45
C GLU A 271 5.41 -33.54 13.24
N CYS A 272 4.49 -32.59 13.47
CA CYS A 272 3.05 -32.78 13.36
C CYS A 272 2.52 -32.28 11.99
N GLY A 273 1.83 -33.16 11.26
CA GLY A 273 1.17 -32.82 9.98
C GLY A 273 -0.29 -32.36 10.12
N LYS A 274 -0.81 -32.15 11.33
CA LYS A 274 -2.24 -31.90 11.51
C LYS A 274 -2.65 -30.52 10.97
N ILE A 275 -3.57 -30.52 10.00
CA ILE A 275 -4.16 -29.33 9.40
C ILE A 275 -5.69 -29.37 9.54
N GLY A 276 -6.30 -28.36 10.15
CA GLY A 276 -7.75 -28.34 10.41
C GLY A 276 -8.32 -26.94 10.62
N HIS A 277 -9.57 -26.84 11.06
CA HIS A 277 -10.20 -25.54 11.34
C HIS A 277 -9.46 -24.80 12.47
N LYS A 278 -9.40 -23.46 12.42
CA LYS A 278 -8.68 -22.67 13.44
C LYS A 278 -9.08 -22.97 14.88
N ASP A 279 -10.35 -23.34 15.11
CA ASP A 279 -10.92 -23.53 16.45
C ASP A 279 -10.39 -24.80 17.16
N ILE A 280 -9.79 -25.74 16.42
CA ILE A 280 -9.18 -26.94 17.02
C ILE A 280 -7.73 -26.72 17.45
N PHE A 281 -7.17 -25.53 17.22
CA PHE A 281 -5.80 -25.18 17.60
C PHE A 281 -5.77 -24.25 18.79
N ARG A 282 -4.78 -24.44 19.65
CA ARG A 282 -4.48 -23.60 20.81
C ARG A 282 -3.29 -22.71 20.49
N ARG A 283 -3.34 -21.44 20.88
CA ARG A 283 -2.19 -20.54 20.74
C ARG A 283 -1.22 -20.70 21.91
N CYS A 284 0.07 -20.54 21.67
CA CYS A 284 1.05 -20.43 22.76
C CYS A 284 0.67 -19.27 23.70
N ALA A 285 0.52 -19.54 25.00
CA ALA A 285 0.07 -18.54 25.97
C ALA A 285 1.03 -17.34 26.13
N GLY A 286 2.32 -17.51 25.82
CA GLY A 286 3.31 -16.42 25.86
C GLY A 286 3.21 -15.51 24.63
N CYS A 287 3.75 -15.96 23.50
CA CYS A 287 3.87 -15.13 22.30
C CYS A 287 2.57 -15.00 21.49
N LEU A 288 1.59 -15.89 21.66
CA LEU A 288 0.37 -16.01 20.85
C LEU A 288 0.59 -16.22 19.33
N ALA A 289 1.85 -16.41 18.88
CA ALA A 289 2.20 -16.53 17.46
C ALA A 289 2.00 -17.95 16.92
N PHE A 290 2.32 -18.97 17.72
CA PHE A 290 2.27 -20.38 17.31
C PHE A 290 0.95 -21.05 17.70
N ASN A 291 0.50 -21.99 16.86
CA ASN A 291 -0.76 -22.73 16.96
C ASN A 291 -0.48 -24.22 17.09
N TYR A 292 -0.97 -24.86 18.15
CA TYR A 292 -0.77 -26.29 18.42
C TYR A 292 -2.09 -27.03 18.49
N CYS A 293 -2.13 -28.23 17.92
CA CYS A 293 -3.33 -29.07 17.98
C CYS A 293 -3.52 -29.75 19.35
N SER A 294 -2.50 -29.74 20.21
CA SER A 294 -2.50 -30.30 21.57
C SER A 294 -1.40 -29.68 22.42
N GLU A 295 -1.53 -29.79 23.74
CA GLU A 295 -0.48 -29.38 24.68
C GLU A 295 0.79 -30.23 24.54
N HIS A 296 0.64 -31.51 24.20
CA HIS A 296 1.78 -32.38 23.90
C HIS A 296 2.62 -31.83 22.75
N CYS A 297 1.99 -31.42 21.64
CA CYS A 297 2.70 -30.79 20.51
C CYS A 297 3.40 -29.50 20.91
N GLN A 298 2.78 -28.67 21.76
CA GLN A 298 3.42 -27.45 22.28
C GLN A 298 4.66 -27.78 23.13
N ARG A 299 4.57 -28.75 24.05
CA ARG A 299 5.71 -29.16 24.90
C ARG A 299 6.85 -29.76 24.06
N MET A 300 6.54 -30.52 23.01
CA MET A 300 7.53 -31.07 22.09
C MET A 300 8.23 -29.96 21.29
N ASP A 301 7.47 -29.04 20.69
CA ASP A 301 8.03 -27.90 19.95
C ASP A 301 8.86 -26.97 20.87
N TRP A 302 8.44 -26.81 22.13
CA TRP A 302 9.19 -26.06 23.15
C TRP A 302 10.56 -26.67 23.46
N ARG A 303 10.64 -28.00 23.59
CA ARG A 303 11.87 -28.69 23.99
C ARG A 303 12.81 -28.97 22.81
N ASN A 304 12.24 -29.36 21.67
CA ASN A 304 13.00 -29.91 20.54
C ASN A 304 12.88 -29.05 19.27
N GLY A 305 11.79 -28.28 19.13
CA GLY A 305 11.51 -27.47 17.94
C GLY A 305 12.06 -26.04 17.99
N GLY A 306 12.81 -25.69 19.05
CA GLY A 306 13.44 -24.39 19.23
C GLY A 306 12.50 -23.26 19.69
N HIS A 307 11.21 -23.51 19.91
CA HIS A 307 10.25 -22.44 20.25
C HIS A 307 10.64 -21.66 21.52
N ASN A 308 11.28 -22.31 22.49
CA ASN A 308 11.75 -21.67 23.73
C ASN A 308 12.72 -20.49 23.48
N GLU A 309 13.55 -20.57 22.44
CA GLU A 309 14.52 -19.53 22.07
C GLU A 309 13.84 -18.30 21.45
N PHE A 310 12.71 -18.49 20.76
CA PHE A 310 12.03 -17.44 20.00
C PHE A 310 10.79 -16.88 20.68
N CYS A 311 10.22 -17.56 21.68
CA CYS A 311 9.01 -17.10 22.37
C CYS A 311 9.19 -15.71 23.01
N ASN A 312 10.27 -15.50 23.75
CA ASN A 312 10.55 -14.23 24.44
C ASN A 312 10.83 -13.06 23.48
N PRO A 313 11.66 -13.22 22.43
CA PRO A 313 11.78 -12.21 21.38
C PRO A 313 10.41 -11.81 20.84
N LEU A 314 9.57 -12.77 20.42
CA LEU A 314 8.25 -12.48 19.84
C LEU A 314 7.31 -11.73 20.81
N ILE A 315 7.38 -12.02 22.11
CA ILE A 315 6.66 -11.25 23.13
C ILE A 315 7.13 -9.79 23.14
N SER A 316 8.46 -9.58 23.12
CA SER A 316 9.08 -8.25 23.14
C SER A 316 8.66 -7.44 21.91
N TRP A 317 8.75 -8.04 20.72
CA TRP A 317 8.31 -7.43 19.46
C TRP A 317 6.85 -6.97 19.51
N ARG A 318 5.96 -7.84 19.98
CA ARG A 318 4.53 -7.55 20.12
C ARG A 318 4.26 -6.39 21.10
N ILE A 319 5.02 -6.28 22.17
CA ILE A 319 4.87 -5.21 23.17
C ILE A 319 5.47 -3.89 22.65
N SER A 320 6.55 -3.94 21.87
CA SER A 320 7.20 -2.74 21.32
C SER A 320 6.49 -2.14 20.10
N GLU A 321 5.64 -2.91 19.40
CA GLU A 321 4.95 -2.51 18.16
C GLU A 321 4.17 -1.17 18.26
N PRO A 322 3.45 -0.85 19.36
CA PRO A 322 2.71 0.41 19.48
C PRO A 322 3.57 1.66 19.68
N LEU A 323 4.84 1.52 20.09
CA LEU A 323 5.70 2.63 20.51
C LEU A 323 6.63 3.14 19.40
N MET A 324 6.65 2.53 18.21
CA MET A 324 7.36 3.07 17.07
C MET A 324 6.55 4.23 16.44
N THR A 325 6.90 5.44 16.86
CA THR A 325 6.21 6.71 16.62
C THR A 325 6.26 7.22 15.17
N SER A 326 6.91 6.50 14.25
CA SER A 326 6.94 6.89 12.84
C SER A 326 5.94 6.02 12.05
N PRO A 327 4.82 6.59 11.54
CA PRO A 327 3.88 5.90 10.65
C PRO A 327 4.55 5.26 9.43
N ALA A 328 5.74 5.78 9.13
CA ALA A 328 6.60 5.45 8.02
C ALA A 328 7.41 4.15 8.20
N SER A 329 7.64 3.71 9.44
CA SER A 329 8.41 2.51 9.78
C SER A 329 7.58 1.48 10.55
N GLN A 330 6.25 1.62 10.53
CA GLN A 330 5.41 0.64 11.21
C GLN A 330 5.56 -0.71 10.52
N PRO A 331 5.93 -1.77 11.26
CA PRO A 331 5.91 -3.12 10.75
C PRO A 331 4.55 -3.42 10.12
N LEU A 332 4.52 -4.25 9.07
CA LEU A 332 3.27 -4.74 8.52
C LEU A 332 2.36 -5.24 9.64
N GLY A 333 1.16 -4.68 9.74
CA GLY A 333 0.23 -5.02 10.79
C GLY A 333 -0.18 -6.49 10.72
N THR A 334 -0.64 -7.04 11.83
CA THR A 334 -1.10 -8.45 11.92
C THR A 334 -2.12 -8.81 10.82
N ARG A 335 -2.99 -7.88 10.41
CA ARG A 335 -3.96 -8.12 9.33
C ARG A 335 -3.31 -8.22 7.95
N ASP A 336 -2.30 -7.41 7.67
CA ASP A 336 -1.54 -7.42 6.42
C ASP A 336 -0.71 -8.70 6.35
N ARG A 337 0.01 -9.10 7.41
CA ARG A 337 0.76 -10.37 7.43
C ARG A 337 -0.12 -11.58 7.12
N HIS A 338 -1.30 -11.66 7.74
CA HIS A 338 -2.25 -12.72 7.44
C HIS A 338 -2.77 -12.68 6.00
N PHE A 339 -2.99 -11.48 5.45
CA PHE A 339 -3.38 -11.34 4.05
C PHE A 339 -2.26 -11.80 3.13
N LEU A 340 -1.01 -11.40 3.38
CA LEU A 340 0.15 -11.81 2.59
C LEU A 340 0.39 -13.33 2.63
N HIS A 341 0.15 -13.98 3.78
CA HIS A 341 0.11 -15.45 3.86
C HIS A 341 -0.96 -16.04 2.93
N ALA A 342 -2.19 -15.53 2.98
CA ALA A 342 -3.27 -15.97 2.11
C ALA A 342 -2.95 -15.69 0.63
N LEU A 343 -2.26 -14.60 0.36
CA LEU A 343 -1.85 -14.20 -0.97
C LEU A 343 -0.82 -15.16 -1.58
N VAL A 344 0.22 -15.49 -0.82
CA VAL A 344 1.22 -16.48 -1.24
C VAL A 344 0.58 -17.85 -1.43
N ALA A 345 -0.32 -18.27 -0.54
CA ALA A 345 -1.04 -19.53 -0.70
C ALA A 345 -1.95 -19.53 -1.95
N TYR A 346 -2.62 -18.41 -2.23
CA TYR A 346 -3.44 -18.24 -3.43
C TYR A 346 -2.59 -18.36 -4.70
N ASP A 347 -1.50 -17.60 -4.79
CA ASP A 347 -0.63 -17.60 -5.97
C ASP A 347 0.14 -18.92 -6.10
N TYR A 348 0.54 -19.55 -4.99
CA TYR A 348 1.14 -20.88 -5.01
C TYR A 348 0.17 -21.88 -5.64
N ASN A 349 -1.08 -21.91 -5.19
CA ASN A 349 -2.07 -22.84 -5.74
C ASN A 349 -2.40 -22.53 -7.22
N ALA A 350 -2.49 -21.25 -7.58
CA ALA A 350 -2.74 -20.82 -8.96
C ALA A 350 -1.62 -21.21 -9.92
N HIS A 351 -0.37 -21.21 -9.44
CA HIS A 351 0.82 -21.47 -10.24
C HIS A 351 1.54 -22.79 -9.90
N LYS A 352 0.84 -23.69 -9.19
CA LYS A 352 1.43 -24.90 -8.59
C LYS A 352 2.01 -25.81 -9.66
N SER A 353 1.22 -26.12 -10.68
CA SER A 353 1.53 -27.16 -11.66
C SER A 353 2.37 -26.68 -12.85
N ASP A 354 2.30 -25.40 -13.19
CA ASP A 354 2.94 -24.79 -14.36
C ASP A 354 4.27 -24.10 -14.04
N ILE A 355 4.43 -23.54 -12.83
CA ILE A 355 5.63 -22.79 -12.44
C ILE A 355 6.27 -23.35 -11.17
N VAL A 356 5.54 -23.37 -10.04
CA VAL A 356 6.16 -23.59 -8.72
C VAL A 356 6.81 -24.96 -8.61
N LEU A 357 6.05 -26.04 -8.81
CA LEU A 357 6.59 -27.40 -8.67
C LEU A 357 7.63 -27.72 -9.76
N PRO A 358 7.45 -27.35 -11.04
CA PRO A 358 8.48 -27.52 -12.06
C PRO A 358 9.81 -26.86 -11.70
N GLU A 359 9.79 -25.61 -11.23
CA GLU A 359 11.01 -24.89 -10.84
C GLU A 359 11.69 -25.53 -9.60
N GLN A 360 10.90 -26.03 -8.64
CA GLN A 360 11.43 -26.76 -7.48
C GLN A 360 12.11 -28.06 -7.91
N VAL A 361 11.48 -28.85 -8.79
CA VAL A 361 12.04 -30.11 -9.30
C VAL A 361 13.32 -29.86 -10.12
N LEU A 362 13.33 -28.83 -10.96
CA LEU A 362 14.53 -28.44 -11.71
C LEU A 362 15.66 -27.97 -10.79
N PHE A 363 15.33 -27.24 -9.70
CA PHE A 363 16.29 -26.89 -8.68
C PHE A 363 16.88 -28.14 -8.00
N MET A 364 16.04 -29.06 -7.54
CA MET A 364 16.46 -30.32 -6.90
C MET A 364 17.32 -31.18 -7.83
N ALA A 365 17.01 -31.22 -9.13
CA ALA A 365 17.80 -31.97 -10.12
C ALA A 365 19.19 -31.34 -10.33
N ARG A 366 19.28 -30.00 -10.29
CA ARG A 366 20.55 -29.25 -10.38
C ARG A 366 21.38 -29.33 -9.11
N ARG A 367 20.72 -29.37 -7.95
CA ARG A 367 21.36 -29.32 -6.63
C ARG A 367 20.71 -30.32 -5.66
N PRO A 368 20.97 -31.63 -5.82
CA PRO A 368 20.37 -32.65 -4.99
C PRO A 368 20.78 -32.47 -3.52
N GLY A 369 19.80 -32.33 -2.63
CA GLY A 369 20.02 -32.20 -1.18
C GLY A 369 20.17 -30.76 -0.67
N ASP A 370 20.37 -29.77 -1.54
CA ASP A 370 20.40 -28.37 -1.13
C ASP A 370 18.99 -27.89 -0.71
N PRO A 371 18.86 -27.16 0.42
CA PRO A 371 17.61 -26.53 0.78
C PRO A 371 17.30 -25.39 -0.20
N PHE A 372 16.01 -25.17 -0.47
CA PHE A 372 15.55 -24.11 -1.37
C PHE A 372 14.42 -23.29 -0.75
N VAL A 373 14.20 -22.12 -1.33
CA VAL A 373 13.10 -21.22 -1.02
C VAL A 373 12.39 -20.82 -2.32
N THR A 374 11.06 -20.84 -2.31
CA THR A 374 10.26 -20.32 -3.42
C THR A 374 10.01 -18.84 -3.20
N VAL A 375 10.53 -18.00 -4.10
CA VAL A 375 10.40 -16.55 -4.03
C VAL A 375 9.19 -16.10 -4.84
N PHE A 376 8.29 -15.38 -4.19
CA PHE A 376 7.17 -14.66 -4.77
C PHE A 376 7.51 -13.17 -4.76
N ASP A 377 7.89 -12.65 -5.92
CA ASP A 377 8.30 -11.26 -6.09
C ASP A 377 7.13 -10.41 -6.59
N TYR A 378 6.59 -9.60 -5.67
CA TYR A 378 5.57 -8.59 -5.90
C TYR A 378 6.16 -7.18 -5.94
N SER A 379 7.49 -7.04 -5.92
CA SER A 379 8.16 -5.73 -6.01
C SER A 379 8.03 -5.13 -7.41
N GLN A 380 7.82 -5.99 -8.41
CA GLN A 380 7.67 -5.63 -9.81
C GLN A 380 6.21 -5.32 -10.17
N ARG A 381 6.01 -4.64 -11.30
CA ARG A 381 4.67 -4.35 -11.82
C ARG A 381 4.07 -5.61 -12.43
N GLY A 382 2.76 -5.79 -12.24
CA GLY A 382 1.97 -6.82 -12.90
C GLY A 382 1.81 -8.11 -12.07
N PRO A 383 1.71 -9.28 -12.73
CA PRO A 383 1.61 -10.58 -12.09
C PRO A 383 2.82 -10.88 -11.18
N VAL A 384 2.63 -11.79 -10.22
CA VAL A 384 3.72 -12.23 -9.34
C VAL A 384 4.80 -12.93 -10.15
N ASN A 385 6.07 -12.58 -9.90
CA ASN A 385 7.20 -13.30 -10.46
C ASN A 385 7.65 -14.39 -9.48
N ILE A 386 7.63 -15.65 -9.93
CA ILE A 386 7.93 -16.81 -9.09
C ILE A 386 9.25 -17.43 -9.54
N LYS A 387 10.17 -17.64 -8.60
CA LYS A 387 11.45 -18.31 -8.83
C LYS A 387 11.86 -19.17 -7.64
N VAL A 388 12.76 -20.12 -7.85
CA VAL A 388 13.32 -20.97 -6.77
C VAL A 388 14.80 -20.66 -6.59
N LEU A 389 15.19 -20.32 -5.36
CA LEU A 389 16.57 -20.01 -4.99
C LEU A 389 17.09 -21.00 -3.95
N ALA A 390 18.42 -21.10 -3.84
CA ALA A 390 19.05 -21.84 -2.76
C ALA A 390 18.81 -21.12 -1.41
N ALA A 391 18.37 -21.85 -0.40
CA ALA A 391 18.16 -21.33 0.96
C ALA A 391 19.44 -21.46 1.79
N ASN A 392 20.54 -20.87 1.30
CA ASN A 392 21.78 -20.79 2.06
C ASN A 392 21.91 -19.47 2.82
N GLU A 393 22.74 -19.47 3.86
CA GLU A 393 22.97 -18.32 4.74
C GLU A 393 23.39 -17.06 3.97
N ARG A 394 24.21 -17.18 2.92
CA ARG A 394 24.63 -16.04 2.11
C ARG A 394 23.44 -15.36 1.42
N VAL A 395 22.58 -16.15 0.77
CA VAL A 395 21.39 -15.61 0.06
C VAL A 395 20.42 -14.98 1.06
N LEU A 396 20.17 -15.64 2.18
CA LEU A 396 19.21 -15.14 3.17
C LEU A 396 19.76 -13.92 3.93
N SER A 397 21.05 -13.89 4.28
CA SER A 397 21.68 -12.73 4.89
C SER A 397 21.72 -11.51 3.96
N GLN A 398 21.84 -11.73 2.64
CA GLN A 398 21.73 -10.64 1.66
C GLN A 398 20.32 -10.04 1.59
N LEU A 399 19.29 -10.86 1.82
CA LEU A 399 17.88 -10.46 1.71
C LEU A 399 17.33 -9.88 3.01
N PHE A 400 17.75 -10.43 4.15
CA PHE A 400 17.21 -10.10 5.48
C PHE A 400 18.22 -9.39 6.39
N GLY A 401 19.46 -9.15 5.94
CA GLY A 401 20.54 -8.67 6.80
C GLY A 401 20.95 -9.70 7.85
N ALA A 402 21.64 -9.24 8.90
CA ALA A 402 22.12 -10.09 10.00
C ALA A 402 21.04 -10.51 11.01
N HIS A 403 19.75 -10.37 10.66
CA HIS A 403 18.65 -10.70 11.56
C HIS A 403 18.52 -12.22 11.77
N SER A 404 18.34 -12.65 13.02
CA SER A 404 18.28 -14.07 13.43
C SER A 404 16.95 -14.76 13.16
N GLU A 405 15.91 -14.03 12.74
CA GLU A 405 14.54 -14.55 12.72
C GLU A 405 14.32 -15.70 11.73
N TRP A 406 15.03 -15.67 10.59
CA TRP A 406 14.87 -16.69 9.55
C TRP A 406 15.55 -18.02 9.90
N GLN A 407 16.51 -18.03 10.82
CA GLN A 407 17.24 -19.25 11.21
C GLN A 407 16.28 -20.29 11.81
N HIS A 408 15.28 -19.82 12.57
CA HIS A 408 14.23 -20.65 13.14
C HIS A 408 13.38 -21.36 12.06
N ASP A 409 12.99 -20.63 11.02
CA ASP A 409 12.18 -21.19 9.95
C ASP A 409 12.97 -22.22 9.13
N ILE A 410 14.26 -22.00 8.88
CA ILE A 410 15.13 -23.02 8.25
C ILE A 410 15.24 -24.27 9.12
N LEU A 411 15.49 -24.10 10.42
CA LEU A 411 15.59 -25.22 11.36
C LEU A 411 14.30 -26.05 11.33
N ARG A 412 13.14 -25.39 11.32
CA ARG A 412 11.84 -26.09 11.25
C ARG A 412 11.66 -26.83 9.94
N VAL A 413 12.12 -26.24 8.84
CA VAL A 413 12.05 -26.88 7.52
C VAL A 413 12.94 -28.11 7.45
N SER A 414 14.15 -28.06 8.01
CA SER A 414 15.03 -29.24 8.07
C SER A 414 14.49 -30.34 9.01
N GLN A 415 13.76 -29.96 10.06
CA GLN A 415 13.05 -30.90 10.95
C GLN A 415 11.75 -31.43 10.34
N SER A 416 11.21 -30.75 9.33
CA SER A 416 10.03 -31.21 8.62
C SER A 416 10.50 -32.12 7.47
N PRO A 417 10.07 -33.39 7.40
CA PRO A 417 10.40 -34.27 6.28
C PRO A 417 9.64 -33.83 5.02
N GLY A 418 9.89 -32.62 4.50
CA GLY A 418 9.18 -32.04 3.35
C GLY A 418 7.75 -31.57 3.65
N ARG A 419 7.38 -31.34 4.91
CA ARG A 419 6.03 -30.83 5.28
C ARG A 419 5.95 -29.32 5.36
N ILE A 420 7.06 -28.64 5.61
CA ILE A 420 7.14 -27.18 5.66
C ILE A 420 7.93 -26.72 4.44
N HIS A 421 7.33 -25.82 3.68
CA HIS A 421 7.93 -25.21 2.50
C HIS A 421 8.25 -23.75 2.84
N LEU A 422 9.50 -23.33 2.64
CA LEU A 422 9.88 -21.93 2.78
C LEU A 422 9.47 -21.16 1.53
N ASN A 423 8.72 -20.09 1.76
CA ASN A 423 8.42 -19.11 0.72
C ASN A 423 8.96 -17.76 1.16
N LEU A 424 9.57 -17.06 0.22
CA LEU A 424 10.06 -15.71 0.39
C LEU A 424 9.12 -14.78 -0.35
N LEU A 425 8.56 -13.83 0.35
CA LEU A 425 7.74 -12.78 -0.21
C LEU A 425 8.59 -11.52 -0.37
N MET A 426 8.74 -11.00 -1.59
CA MET A 426 9.38 -9.69 -1.85
C MET A 426 8.31 -8.67 -2.20
N VAL A 427 8.25 -7.55 -1.47
CA VAL A 427 7.27 -6.48 -1.70
C VAL A 427 7.99 -5.15 -1.94
N PRO A 428 7.35 -4.16 -2.60
CA PRO A 428 7.93 -2.83 -2.76
C PRO A 428 8.18 -2.17 -1.39
N GLY A 429 9.40 -1.71 -1.15
CA GLY A 429 9.83 -0.96 0.04
C GLY A 429 10.25 0.48 -0.29
N ARG A 430 10.83 1.18 0.70
CA ARG A 430 11.31 2.57 0.56
C ARG A 430 12.64 2.62 -0.21
N GLY A 431 12.55 2.64 -1.53
CA GLY A 431 13.73 2.71 -2.41
C GLY A 431 14.39 1.35 -2.69
N SER A 432 13.92 0.28 -2.04
CA SER A 432 14.29 -1.11 -2.28
C SER A 432 13.04 -2.01 -2.24
N PHE A 433 13.23 -3.30 -2.00
CA PHE A 433 12.17 -4.22 -1.60
C PHE A 433 12.28 -4.52 -0.09
N GLU A 434 11.18 -4.99 0.48
CA GLU A 434 11.14 -5.66 1.78
C GLU A 434 10.90 -7.15 1.56
N ALA A 435 11.51 -7.99 2.39
CA ALA A 435 11.43 -9.43 2.30
C ALA A 435 10.75 -10.01 3.55
N PHE A 436 9.87 -11.01 3.36
CA PHE A 436 9.20 -11.72 4.45
C PHE A 436 9.26 -13.22 4.22
N ILE A 437 9.47 -13.99 5.28
CA ILE A 437 9.33 -15.45 5.22
C ILE A 437 7.88 -15.83 5.49
N VAL A 438 7.36 -16.69 4.64
CA VAL A 438 5.99 -17.19 4.67
C VAL A 438 6.06 -18.72 4.63
N PRO A 439 6.19 -19.40 5.78
CA PRO A 439 6.19 -20.85 5.82
C PRO A 439 4.80 -21.37 5.43
N MET A 440 4.73 -22.28 4.46
CA MET A 440 3.51 -23.00 4.11
C MET A 440 3.63 -24.46 4.53
N ARG A 441 2.49 -25.09 4.82
CA ARG A 441 2.46 -26.45 5.37
C ARG A 441 1.60 -27.38 4.54
N THR A 442 2.04 -28.63 4.44
CA THR A 442 1.28 -29.75 3.90
C THR A 442 0.95 -30.75 4.99
N GLU A 443 -0.14 -31.48 4.80
CA GLU A 443 -0.56 -32.51 5.74
C GLU A 443 0.43 -33.71 5.75
N THR A 444 1.05 -33.98 4.60
CA THR A 444 1.95 -35.13 4.40
C THR A 444 3.20 -34.75 3.61
N SER A 445 4.29 -35.47 3.83
CA SER A 445 5.54 -35.36 3.06
C SER A 445 5.42 -35.86 1.62
N ARG A 446 4.32 -36.55 1.29
CA ARG A 446 4.17 -37.33 0.05
C ARG A 446 4.42 -36.50 -1.20
N GLU A 447 3.98 -35.24 -1.21
CA GLU A 447 4.22 -34.35 -2.34
C GLU A 447 5.72 -34.13 -2.54
N TYR A 448 6.44 -33.74 -1.48
CA TYR A 448 7.88 -33.55 -1.52
C TYR A 448 8.63 -34.81 -1.95
N ASP A 449 8.26 -35.98 -1.42
CA ASP A 449 8.86 -37.26 -1.79
C ASP A 449 8.70 -37.57 -3.30
N ILE A 450 7.53 -37.24 -3.87
CA ILE A 450 7.28 -37.37 -5.32
C ILE A 450 8.17 -36.41 -6.11
N LEU A 451 8.29 -35.14 -5.69
CA LEU A 451 9.14 -34.16 -6.37
C LEU A 451 10.61 -34.60 -6.39
N VAL A 452 11.13 -35.08 -5.25
CA VAL A 452 12.50 -35.61 -5.15
C VAL A 452 12.69 -36.81 -6.08
N ARG A 453 11.71 -37.72 -6.16
CA ARG A 453 11.78 -38.86 -7.07
C ARG A 453 11.78 -38.42 -8.54
N ILE A 454 10.98 -37.43 -8.92
CA ILE A 454 10.99 -36.89 -10.29
C ILE A 454 12.34 -36.23 -10.57
N ALA A 455 12.84 -35.40 -9.65
CA ALA A 455 14.12 -34.70 -9.79
C ALA A 455 15.31 -35.64 -10.03
N ARG A 456 15.33 -36.80 -9.38
CA ARG A 456 16.36 -37.85 -9.59
C ARG A 456 16.32 -38.50 -10.97
N ASN A 457 15.19 -38.42 -11.67
CA ASN A 457 14.92 -39.11 -12.93
C ASN A 457 14.82 -38.16 -14.14
N ILE A 458 15.27 -36.91 -13.99
CA ILE A 458 15.32 -35.92 -15.07
C ILE A 458 16.71 -35.31 -15.19
N SER A 459 17.01 -34.73 -16.35
CA SER A 459 18.20 -33.90 -16.54
C SER A 459 17.93 -32.49 -16.00
N ALA A 460 18.97 -31.83 -15.48
CA ALA A 460 18.94 -30.40 -15.13
C ALA A 460 18.49 -29.48 -16.27
N HIS A 461 18.60 -29.95 -17.52
CA HIS A 461 18.23 -29.23 -18.75
C HIS A 461 16.88 -29.68 -19.33
N THR A 462 16.14 -30.55 -18.64
CA THR A 462 14.81 -30.98 -19.09
C THR A 462 13.89 -29.75 -19.21
N PRO A 463 13.18 -29.56 -20.35
CA PRO A 463 12.28 -28.42 -20.52
C PRO A 463 11.20 -28.37 -19.43
N ARG A 464 10.88 -27.17 -18.94
CA ARG A 464 9.90 -26.96 -17.86
C ARG A 464 8.55 -27.60 -18.14
N SER A 465 8.08 -27.55 -19.39
CA SER A 465 6.81 -28.16 -19.82
C SER A 465 6.78 -29.68 -19.61
N VAL A 466 7.90 -30.37 -19.88
CA VAL A 466 8.02 -31.82 -19.68
C VAL A 466 8.03 -32.17 -18.19
N VAL A 467 8.66 -31.33 -17.36
CA VAL A 467 8.64 -31.51 -15.90
C VAL A 467 7.23 -31.30 -15.35
N ALA A 468 6.51 -30.27 -15.83
CA ALA A 468 5.12 -30.01 -15.47
C ALA A 468 4.19 -31.19 -15.80
N GLU A 469 4.33 -31.78 -17.00
CA GLU A 469 3.55 -32.95 -17.40
C GLU A 469 3.79 -34.15 -16.47
N ARG A 470 5.05 -34.44 -16.13
CA ARG A 470 5.39 -35.53 -15.18
C ARG A 470 4.84 -35.28 -13.79
N ILE A 471 4.84 -34.03 -13.33
CA ILE A 471 4.24 -33.65 -12.04
C ILE A 471 2.74 -33.87 -12.05
N GLN A 472 2.04 -33.44 -13.10
CA GLN A 472 0.59 -33.63 -13.24
C GLN A 472 0.20 -35.11 -13.27
N GLN A 473 1.01 -35.96 -13.90
CA GLN A 473 0.79 -37.42 -13.89
C GLN A 473 1.01 -38.05 -12.51
N ALA A 474 1.90 -37.49 -11.69
CA ALA A 474 2.31 -38.10 -10.41
C ALA A 474 1.56 -37.56 -9.18
N ILE A 475 1.09 -36.31 -9.23
CA ILE A 475 0.46 -35.62 -8.11
C ILE A 475 -0.99 -35.29 -8.51
N PRO A 476 -1.99 -36.05 -8.03
CA PRO A 476 -3.39 -35.65 -8.19
C PRO A 476 -3.63 -34.30 -7.51
N SER A 477 -4.51 -33.48 -8.09
CA SER A 477 -4.82 -32.12 -7.63
C SER A 477 -5.27 -32.09 -6.16
N SER A 478 -4.35 -31.72 -5.26
CA SER A 478 -4.61 -31.50 -3.83
C SER A 478 -4.31 -30.04 -3.45
N PRO A 479 -5.22 -29.34 -2.73
CA PRO A 479 -5.03 -27.95 -2.32
C PRO A 479 -4.05 -27.80 -1.14
N PHE A 480 -3.23 -26.75 -1.15
CA PHE A 480 -2.41 -26.33 0.00
C PHE A 480 -3.23 -25.51 1.02
N VAL A 481 -2.76 -25.47 2.27
CA VAL A 481 -3.36 -24.72 3.39
C VAL A 481 -2.39 -23.70 3.97
#